data_AF-A0A7C3CW54-F1
#
_entry.id   AF-A0A7C3CW54-F1
#
_cell.length_a   1.000
_cell.length_b   1.000
_cell.length_c   1.000
_cell.angle_alpha   90.00
_cell.angle_beta   90.00
_cell.angle_gamma   90.00
#
_symmetry.space_group_name_H-M   'P 1'
#
loop_
_entity.id
_entity.type
_entity.pdbx_description
1 polymer ?
#
loop_
_entity_poly.entity_id
_entity_poly.type
_entity_poly.pdbx_seq_one_letter_code
_entity_poly.pdbx_strand_id
1 'polypeptide(L)'
;MLRSILISAILVGTISGIFLTAVQQYKVTPLILEAETYESSDDGHSHTHEKAESTEHADKADSHSHDESDQRLLLSLLSNIFAGIAFAFITEAAIVYSEQKGWAKGILWGLAGFIVFYAAPSLGLHPKLPGTSGAPLLHQQLWWVATATATAAGIAMLVFSSKSKSLFKAIGVLLLASPHIVGAPVPAQIITSVPDLLMQKFVIASALTNVSFWLVLGVLSGYFLYKFDNHAAE
;
A
#
# COMPACT_ATOMS: atom_id res chain seq x y z
N MET A 1 -19.73 20.92 6.07
CA MET A 1 -18.33 20.49 5.96
C MET A 1 -18.04 19.17 6.68
N LEU A 2 -18.09 19.08 8.02
CA LEU A 2 -17.75 17.81 8.72
C LEU A 2 -18.61 16.62 8.25
N ARG A 3 -19.94 16.80 8.15
CA ARG A 3 -20.86 15.78 7.63
C ARG A 3 -20.51 15.35 6.19
N SER A 4 -20.15 16.31 5.33
CA SER A 4 -19.77 16.06 3.93
C SER A 4 -18.50 15.22 3.85
N ILE A 5 -17.48 15.54 4.65
CA ILE A 5 -16.22 14.79 4.74
C ILE A 5 -16.48 13.38 5.28
N LEU A 6 -17.26 13.23 6.35
CA LEU A 6 -17.57 11.92 6.93
C LEU A 6 -18.25 10.98 5.92
N ILE A 7 -19.29 11.46 5.23
CA ILE A 7 -20.03 10.65 4.25
C ILE A 7 -19.17 10.38 3.02
N SER A 8 -18.43 11.38 2.53
CA SER A 8 -17.54 11.25 1.38
C SER A 8 -16.43 10.23 1.66
N ALA A 9 -15.68 10.39 2.75
CA ALA A 9 -14.57 9.51 3.08
C ALA A 9 -14.99 8.05 3.28
N ILE A 10 -16.14 7.80 3.91
CA ILE A 10 -16.68 6.42 4.07
C ILE A 10 -17.00 5.83 2.69
N LEU A 11 -17.70 6.57 1.83
CA LEU A 11 -18.09 6.10 0.50
C LEU A 11 -16.87 5.87 -0.40
N VAL A 12 -15.98 6.87 -0.48
CA VAL A 12 -14.75 6.84 -1.28
C VAL A 12 -13.83 5.73 -0.80
N GLY A 13 -13.62 5.62 0.51
CA GLY A 13 -12.78 4.61 1.13
C GLY A 13 -13.29 3.19 0.88
N THR A 14 -14.61 2.99 0.98
CA THR A 14 -15.24 1.69 0.68
C THR A 14 -15.06 1.32 -0.79
N ILE A 15 -15.37 2.23 -1.72
CA ILE A 15 -15.24 1.96 -3.17
C ILE A 15 -13.79 1.68 -3.55
N SER A 16 -12.85 2.52 -3.08
CA SER A 16 -11.43 2.35 -3.38
C SER A 16 -10.83 1.11 -2.72
N GLY A 17 -11.26 0.73 -1.52
CA GLY A 17 -10.84 -0.49 -0.83
C GLY A 17 -11.34 -1.77 -1.52
N ILE A 18 -12.60 -1.80 -1.97
CA ILE A 18 -13.13 -2.90 -2.80
C ILE A 18 -12.33 -3.01 -4.10
N PHE A 19 -12.11 -1.88 -4.78
CA PHE A 19 -11.32 -1.83 -6.00
C PHE A 19 -9.89 -2.37 -5.79
N LEU A 20 -9.20 -1.92 -4.74
CA LEU A 20 -7.86 -2.38 -4.39
C LEU A 20 -7.81 -3.89 -4.19
N THR A 21 -8.79 -4.43 -3.46
CA THR A 21 -8.89 -5.87 -3.21
C THR A 21 -9.06 -6.66 -4.50
N ALA A 22 -9.93 -6.21 -5.41
CA ALA A 22 -10.11 -6.85 -6.70
C ALA A 22 -8.80 -6.84 -7.50
N VAL A 23 -8.11 -5.70 -7.59
CA VAL A 23 -6.83 -5.60 -8.33
C VAL A 23 -5.76 -6.51 -7.70
N GLN A 24 -5.66 -6.54 -6.37
CA GLN A 24 -4.73 -7.44 -5.66
C GLN A 24 -5.01 -8.90 -5.98
N GLN A 25 -6.27 -9.33 -5.98
CA GLN A 25 -6.65 -10.71 -6.28
C GLN A 25 -6.19 -11.16 -7.67
N TYR A 26 -6.21 -10.27 -8.66
CA TYR A 26 -5.81 -10.59 -10.04
C TYR A 26 -4.32 -10.36 -10.34
N LYS A 27 -3.65 -9.43 -9.63
CA LYS A 27 -2.29 -8.99 -9.99
C LYS A 27 -1.22 -9.41 -8.99
N VAL A 28 -1.58 -9.48 -7.71
CA VAL A 28 -0.62 -9.65 -6.61
C VAL A 28 -0.72 -11.07 -6.04
N THR A 29 -1.94 -11.55 -5.75
CA THR A 29 -2.17 -12.88 -5.17
C THR A 29 -1.53 -14.02 -5.98
N PRO A 30 -1.64 -14.08 -7.33
CA PRO A 30 -1.03 -15.17 -8.08
C PRO A 30 0.50 -15.22 -7.93
N LEU A 31 1.16 -14.06 -7.78
CA LEU A 31 2.61 -13.97 -7.61
C LEU A 31 3.04 -14.43 -6.20
N ILE A 32 2.19 -14.17 -5.20
CA ILE A 32 2.39 -14.65 -3.83
C ILE A 32 2.31 -16.19 -3.80
N LEU A 33 1.25 -16.75 -4.39
CA LEU A 33 1.06 -18.21 -4.46
C LEU A 33 2.20 -18.88 -5.23
N GLU A 34 2.67 -18.27 -6.33
CA GLU A 34 3.83 -18.78 -7.06
C GLU A 34 5.11 -18.76 -6.19
N ALA A 35 5.33 -17.71 -5.40
CA ALA A 35 6.49 -17.61 -4.50
C ALA A 35 6.47 -18.67 -3.37
N GLU A 36 5.29 -18.95 -2.78
CA GLU A 36 5.11 -19.96 -1.73
C GLU A 36 5.55 -21.39 -2.19
N THR A 37 5.52 -21.67 -3.51
CA THR A 37 5.99 -22.96 -4.05
C THR A 37 7.52 -23.14 -3.97
N TYR A 38 8.28 -22.04 -4.01
CA TYR A 38 9.74 -22.07 -3.91
C TYR A 38 10.23 -22.21 -2.46
N GLU A 39 9.47 -21.72 -1.48
CA GLU A 39 9.74 -21.98 -0.06
C GLU A 39 9.51 -23.45 0.29
N SER A 40 8.38 -24.01 -0.15
CA SER A 40 8.00 -25.40 0.13
C SER A 40 8.96 -26.42 -0.49
N SER A 41 9.67 -26.03 -1.55
CA SER A 41 10.62 -26.90 -2.26
C SER A 41 12.01 -26.92 -1.61
N ASP A 42 12.38 -25.89 -0.84
CA ASP A 42 13.69 -25.76 -0.19
C ASP A 42 13.76 -26.56 1.12
N ASP A 43 12.61 -26.87 1.73
CA ASP A 43 12.49 -27.79 2.90
C ASP A 43 12.64 -29.28 2.52
N GLY A 44 12.85 -29.61 1.24
CA GLY A 44 12.88 -30.98 0.69
C GLY A 44 14.14 -31.82 0.96
N HIS A 45 15.11 -31.35 1.75
CA HIS A 45 16.35 -32.10 2.06
C HIS A 45 16.42 -32.68 3.49
N SER A 46 15.30 -32.83 4.20
CA SER A 46 15.22 -33.58 5.45
C SER A 46 14.00 -34.51 5.53
N HIS A 47 13.90 -35.46 4.60
CA HIS A 47 13.10 -36.66 4.79
C HIS A 47 13.99 -37.89 4.69
N THR A 48 14.64 -38.24 5.82
CA THR A 48 15.09 -39.61 6.02
C THR A 48 13.83 -40.46 6.11
N HIS A 49 13.60 -41.28 5.09
CA HIS A 49 12.51 -42.24 5.06
C HIS A 49 12.66 -43.24 6.20
N GLU A 50 11.87 -43.09 7.27
CA GLU A 50 11.50 -44.22 8.11
C GLU A 50 10.01 -44.51 7.89
N LYS A 51 9.78 -45.68 7.30
CA LYS A 51 8.51 -46.19 6.83
C LYS A 51 7.60 -46.49 8.03
N ALA A 52 6.50 -45.77 8.17
CA ALA A 52 5.35 -46.19 8.95
C ALA A 52 4.08 -46.04 8.10
N GLU A 53 3.41 -47.16 7.87
CA GLU A 53 2.14 -47.27 7.15
C GLU A 53 1.03 -46.52 7.91
N SER A 54 0.33 -45.63 7.22
CA SER A 54 -1.04 -45.26 7.58
C SER A 54 -1.83 -44.91 6.32
N THR A 55 -2.67 -45.86 5.94
CA THR A 55 -3.77 -45.74 4.98
C THR A 55 -4.80 -44.71 5.48
N GLU A 56 -5.49 -44.07 4.53
CA GLU A 56 -6.72 -43.26 4.68
C GLU A 56 -6.54 -41.82 5.20
N HIS A 57 -6.45 -40.86 4.27
CA HIS A 57 -7.15 -39.56 4.31
C HIS A 57 -6.89 -38.79 3.00
N ALA A 58 -7.64 -39.09 1.94
CA ALA A 58 -7.57 -38.37 0.65
C ALA A 58 -8.73 -37.37 0.42
N ASP A 59 -9.70 -37.27 1.32
CA ASP A 59 -10.93 -36.49 1.10
C ASP A 59 -11.11 -35.25 1.99
N LYS A 60 -10.06 -34.78 2.69
CA LYS A 60 -10.15 -33.63 3.61
C LYS A 60 -9.25 -32.44 3.28
N ALA A 61 -8.47 -32.53 2.20
CA ALA A 61 -7.60 -31.43 1.77
C ALA A 61 -8.37 -30.32 1.03
N ASP A 62 -9.48 -30.66 0.35
CA ASP A 62 -10.19 -29.72 -0.52
C ASP A 62 -11.03 -28.70 0.30
N SER A 63 -11.67 -29.14 1.38
CA SER A 63 -12.50 -28.25 2.22
C SER A 63 -11.70 -27.28 3.08
N HIS A 64 -10.51 -27.67 3.58
CA HIS A 64 -9.65 -26.75 4.34
C HIS A 64 -9.03 -25.66 3.45
N SER A 65 -8.71 -25.97 2.19
CA SER A 65 -8.10 -24.99 1.28
C SER A 65 -9.07 -23.89 0.83
N HIS A 66 -10.34 -24.22 0.62
CA HIS A 66 -11.37 -23.27 0.23
C HIS A 66 -11.73 -22.31 1.37
N ASP A 67 -11.93 -22.81 2.59
CA ASP A 67 -12.25 -21.99 3.76
C ASP A 67 -11.12 -20.99 4.09
N GLU A 68 -9.86 -21.41 3.99
CA GLU A 68 -8.71 -20.52 4.22
C GLU A 68 -8.59 -19.41 3.15
N SER A 69 -8.81 -19.75 1.88
CA SER A 69 -8.81 -18.76 0.78
C SER A 69 -9.90 -17.72 0.96
N ASP A 70 -11.12 -18.14 1.31
CA ASP A 70 -12.25 -17.24 1.52
C ASP A 70 -12.02 -16.34 2.74
N GLN A 71 -11.44 -16.88 3.82
CA GLN A 71 -11.06 -16.10 4.99
C GLN A 71 -9.98 -15.05 4.65
N ARG A 72 -8.94 -15.42 3.89
CA ARG A 72 -7.89 -14.46 3.44
C ARG A 72 -8.49 -13.34 2.60
N LEU A 73 -9.41 -13.66 1.69
CA LEU A 73 -10.10 -12.67 0.85
C LEU A 73 -10.92 -11.71 1.71
N LEU A 74 -11.74 -12.23 2.63
CA LEU A 74 -12.60 -11.41 3.49
C LEU A 74 -11.79 -10.48 4.40
N LEU A 75 -10.72 -10.99 5.02
CA LEU A 75 -9.83 -10.19 5.86
C LEU A 75 -9.10 -9.11 5.05
N SER A 76 -8.63 -9.45 3.85
CA SER A 76 -7.99 -8.48 2.95
C SER A 76 -8.97 -7.40 2.51
N LEU A 77 -10.20 -7.80 2.14
CA LEU A 77 -11.27 -6.88 1.77
C LEU A 77 -11.57 -5.87 2.87
N LEU A 78 -11.79 -6.39 4.09
CA LEU A 78 -12.14 -5.55 5.23
C LEU A 78 -10.98 -4.62 5.62
N SER A 79 -9.75 -5.13 5.62
CA SER A 79 -8.54 -4.35 5.85
C SER A 79 -8.39 -3.22 4.83
N ASN A 80 -8.56 -3.52 3.54
CA ASN A 80 -8.46 -2.54 2.47
C ASN A 80 -9.58 -1.49 2.53
N ILE A 81 -10.80 -1.86 2.94
CA ILE A 81 -11.88 -0.90 3.16
C ILE A 81 -11.52 0.06 4.30
N PHE A 82 -11.08 -0.45 5.46
CA PHE A 82 -10.70 0.42 6.58
C PHE A 82 -9.51 1.32 6.25
N ALA A 83 -8.49 0.78 5.59
CA ALA A 83 -7.35 1.56 5.11
C ALA A 83 -7.81 2.62 4.09
N GLY A 84 -8.67 2.25 3.14
CA GLY A 84 -9.26 3.16 2.16
C GLY A 84 -9.99 4.33 2.82
N ILE A 85 -10.81 4.06 3.84
CA ILE A 85 -11.52 5.09 4.60
C ILE A 85 -10.53 6.03 5.32
N ALA A 86 -9.52 5.47 5.98
CA ALA A 86 -8.50 6.28 6.65
C ALA A 86 -7.72 7.18 5.67
N PHE A 87 -7.29 6.64 4.53
CA PHE A 87 -6.61 7.42 3.50
C PHE A 87 -7.52 8.44 2.82
N ALA A 88 -8.81 8.13 2.65
CA ALA A 88 -9.78 9.09 2.15
C ALA A 88 -9.91 10.29 3.11
N PHE A 89 -9.99 10.07 4.43
CA PHE A 89 -10.01 11.16 5.41
C PHE A 89 -8.78 12.07 5.31
N ILE A 90 -7.59 11.49 5.21
CA ILE A 90 -6.34 12.26 5.10
C ILE A 90 -6.34 13.08 3.80
N THR A 91 -6.74 12.46 2.69
CA THR A 91 -6.76 13.10 1.36
C THR A 91 -7.79 14.22 1.31
N GLU A 92 -8.99 13.99 1.84
CA GLU A 92 -10.07 14.97 1.89
C GLU A 92 -9.73 16.14 2.81
N ALA A 93 -9.11 15.89 3.96
CA ALA A 93 -8.62 16.95 4.84
C ALA A 93 -7.59 17.84 4.14
N ALA A 94 -6.68 17.24 3.35
CA ALA A 94 -5.70 17.98 2.58
C ALA A 94 -6.33 18.80 1.44
N ILE A 95 -7.30 18.23 0.72
CA ILE A 95 -8.08 18.93 -0.31
C ILE A 95 -8.78 20.15 0.28
N VAL A 96 -9.52 19.98 1.39
CA VAL A 96 -10.27 21.06 2.05
C VAL A 96 -9.33 22.14 2.55
N TYR A 97 -8.24 21.77 3.23
CA TYR A 97 -7.25 22.73 3.75
C TYR A 97 -6.52 23.50 2.64
N SER A 98 -6.34 22.87 1.47
CA SER A 98 -5.71 23.52 0.31
C SER A 98 -6.62 24.45 -0.48
N GLU A 99 -7.93 24.40 -0.23
CA GLU A 99 -8.98 25.07 -1.02
C GLU A 99 -8.96 24.67 -2.52
N GLN A 100 -8.25 23.60 -2.89
CA GLN A 100 -8.12 23.12 -4.28
C GLN A 100 -9.25 22.15 -4.62
N LYS A 101 -10.36 22.69 -5.13
CA LYS A 101 -11.56 21.90 -5.44
C LYS A 101 -11.50 21.20 -6.81
N GLY A 102 -12.27 20.12 -6.93
CA GLY A 102 -12.53 19.41 -8.19
C GLY A 102 -11.70 18.15 -8.42
N TRP A 103 -12.20 17.28 -9.30
CA TRP A 103 -11.62 15.95 -9.59
C TRP A 103 -10.16 16.02 -10.09
N ALA A 104 -9.81 17.02 -10.89
CA ALA A 104 -8.45 17.20 -11.39
C ALA A 104 -7.44 17.50 -10.27
N LYS A 105 -7.86 18.23 -9.22
CA LYS A 105 -7.06 18.46 -8.01
C LYS A 105 -7.05 17.22 -7.12
N GLY A 106 -8.14 16.47 -7.10
CA GLY A 106 -8.21 15.13 -6.52
C GLY A 106 -7.13 14.18 -7.06
N ILE A 107 -6.86 14.19 -8.36
CA ILE A 107 -5.75 13.41 -8.96
C ILE A 107 -4.40 13.78 -8.33
N LEU A 108 -4.10 15.08 -8.19
CA LEU A 108 -2.83 15.53 -7.61
C LEU A 108 -2.69 15.11 -6.14
N TRP A 109 -3.77 15.20 -5.37
CA TRP A 109 -3.77 14.77 -3.97
C TRP A 109 -3.68 13.24 -3.83
N GLY A 110 -4.31 12.49 -4.73
CA GLY A 110 -4.11 11.04 -4.85
C GLY A 110 -2.67 10.68 -5.15
N LEU A 111 -2.04 11.38 -6.12
CA LEU A 111 -0.63 11.17 -6.47
C LEU A 111 0.31 11.53 -5.30
N ALA A 112 0.00 12.60 -4.56
CA ALA A 112 0.74 12.95 -3.35
C ALA A 112 0.65 11.84 -2.29
N GLY A 113 -0.54 11.28 -2.07
CA GLY A 113 -0.73 10.12 -1.20
C GLY A 113 0.06 8.90 -1.66
N PHE A 114 0.04 8.59 -2.96
CA PHE A 114 0.86 7.53 -3.54
C PHE A 114 2.35 7.74 -3.27
N ILE A 115 2.86 8.96 -3.44
CA ILE A 115 4.27 9.29 -3.19
C ILE A 115 4.61 9.10 -1.71
N VAL A 116 3.77 9.61 -0.81
CA VAL A 116 3.98 9.56 0.65
C VAL A 116 3.97 8.14 1.18
N PHE A 117 2.94 7.36 0.85
CA PHE A 117 2.69 6.08 1.50
C PHE A 117 3.25 4.88 0.75
N TYR A 118 3.62 5.04 -0.53
CA TYR A 118 4.14 3.95 -1.34
C TYR A 118 5.44 4.30 -2.06
N ALA A 119 5.46 5.31 -2.94
CA ALA A 119 6.58 5.50 -3.87
C ALA A 119 7.89 5.85 -3.14
N ALA A 120 7.89 6.84 -2.24
CA ALA A 120 9.10 7.22 -1.52
C ALA A 120 9.59 6.09 -0.60
N PRO A 121 8.76 5.45 0.26
CA PRO A 121 9.22 4.31 1.05
C PRO A 121 9.73 3.15 0.19
N SER A 122 9.06 2.85 -0.94
CA SER A 122 9.42 1.73 -1.80
C SER A 122 10.73 1.92 -2.55
N LEU A 123 11.22 3.16 -2.77
CA LEU A 123 12.57 3.37 -3.32
C LEU A 123 13.67 2.77 -2.45
N GLY A 124 13.45 2.70 -1.13
CA GLY A 124 14.38 2.08 -0.19
C GLY A 124 13.99 0.65 0.17
N LEU A 125 12.71 0.42 0.46
CA LEU A 125 12.16 -0.87 0.88
C LEU A 125 11.15 -1.36 -0.15
N HIS A 126 11.65 -2.03 -1.19
CA HIS A 126 10.80 -2.58 -2.24
C HIS A 126 9.82 -3.62 -1.66
N PRO A 127 8.61 -3.77 -2.25
CA PRO A 127 7.72 -4.87 -1.91
C PRO A 127 8.44 -6.21 -2.05
N LYS A 128 8.24 -7.08 -1.07
CA LYS A 128 8.90 -8.39 -0.99
C LYS A 128 7.90 -9.52 -1.09
N LEU A 129 8.30 -10.56 -1.79
CA LEU A 129 7.58 -11.84 -1.80
C LEU A 129 7.89 -12.60 -0.51
N PRO A 130 6.98 -13.52 -0.11
CA PRO A 130 7.31 -14.58 0.84
C PRO A 130 8.64 -15.27 0.46
N GLY A 131 9.39 -15.75 1.46
CA GLY A 131 10.62 -16.51 1.22
C GLY A 131 11.85 -15.66 0.94
N THR A 132 11.70 -14.33 1.01
CA THR A 132 12.81 -13.39 0.84
C THR A 132 13.27 -12.84 2.19
N SER A 133 14.58 -12.86 2.42
CA SER A 133 15.16 -12.28 3.63
C SER A 133 15.00 -10.75 3.71
N GLY A 134 14.85 -10.24 4.93
CA GLY A 134 14.72 -8.81 5.20
C GLY A 134 15.58 -8.36 6.36
N ALA A 135 15.85 -7.05 6.42
CA ALA A 135 16.40 -6.45 7.63
C ALA A 135 15.44 -6.67 8.82
N PRO A 136 15.88 -6.52 10.08
CA PRO A 136 14.99 -6.68 11.22
C PRO A 136 13.72 -5.83 11.08
N LEU A 137 12.55 -6.45 11.32
CA LEU A 137 11.24 -5.85 11.00
C LEU A 137 11.05 -4.45 11.59
N LEU A 138 11.46 -4.24 12.84
CA LEU A 138 11.37 -2.95 13.51
C LEU A 138 12.13 -1.84 12.75
N HIS A 139 13.30 -2.15 12.20
CA HIS A 139 14.09 -1.17 11.44
C HIS A 139 13.37 -0.80 10.14
N GLN A 140 12.76 -1.78 9.46
CA GLN A 140 11.97 -1.52 8.26
C GLN A 140 10.75 -0.65 8.57
N GLN A 141 10.05 -0.91 9.68
CA GLN A 141 8.88 -0.14 10.11
C GLN A 141 9.24 1.30 10.48
N LEU A 142 10.30 1.50 11.28
CA LEU A 142 10.78 2.83 11.64
C LEU A 142 11.22 3.60 10.41
N TRP A 143 11.93 2.95 9.50
CA TRP A 143 12.34 3.54 8.23
C TRP A 143 11.17 3.98 7.37
N TRP A 144 10.17 3.10 7.23
CA TRP A 144 8.97 3.38 6.45
C TRP A 144 8.21 4.58 7.02
N VAL A 145 7.98 4.60 8.34
CA VAL A 145 7.27 5.71 9.02
C VAL A 145 8.05 7.01 8.90
N ALA A 146 9.37 6.99 9.10
CA ALA A 146 10.22 8.16 8.96
C ALA A 146 10.19 8.71 7.53
N THR A 147 10.28 7.83 6.53
CA THR A 147 10.22 8.21 5.10
C THR A 147 8.87 8.80 4.73
N ALA A 148 7.77 8.13 5.11
CA ALA A 148 6.42 8.62 4.85
C ALA A 148 6.17 9.97 5.54
N THR A 149 6.57 10.12 6.79
CA THR A 149 6.40 11.37 7.56
C THR A 149 7.22 12.51 6.97
N ALA A 150 8.50 12.27 6.64
CA ALA A 150 9.36 13.26 6.02
C ALA A 150 8.84 13.69 4.65
N THR A 151 8.34 12.73 3.86
CA THR A 151 7.74 12.98 2.54
C THR A 151 6.46 13.80 2.65
N ALA A 152 5.56 13.44 3.58
CA ALA A 152 4.33 14.18 3.83
C ALA A 152 4.62 15.62 4.28
N ALA A 153 5.55 15.80 5.22
CA ALA A 153 5.97 17.12 5.70
C ALA A 153 6.63 17.94 4.59
N GLY A 154 7.47 17.32 3.77
CA GLY A 154 8.13 17.96 2.62
C GLY A 154 7.13 18.46 1.58
N ILE A 155 6.18 17.61 1.17
CA ILE A 155 5.09 17.99 0.25
C ILE A 155 4.22 19.09 0.88
N ALA A 156 3.84 18.96 2.15
CA ALA A 156 3.04 19.97 2.84
C ALA A 156 3.76 21.34 2.86
N MET A 157 5.06 21.38 3.15
CA MET A 157 5.84 22.62 3.08
C MET A 157 5.88 23.20 1.67
N LEU A 158 5.99 22.38 0.63
CA LEU A 158 6.02 22.85 -0.76
C LEU A 158 4.66 23.39 -1.22
N VAL A 159 3.57 22.74 -0.84
CA VAL A 159 2.20 23.08 -1.26
C VAL A 159 1.63 24.24 -0.47
N PHE A 160 1.83 24.27 0.86
CA PHE A 160 1.19 25.25 1.75
C PHE A 160 2.07 26.47 2.07
N SER A 161 3.34 26.52 1.65
CA SER A 161 4.18 27.70 1.86
C SER A 161 3.85 28.84 0.89
N SER A 162 3.72 30.06 1.43
CA SER A 162 3.59 31.27 0.63
C SER A 162 4.82 31.48 -0.28
N LYS A 163 4.61 32.07 -1.46
CA LYS A 163 5.65 32.30 -2.48
C LYS A 163 6.89 33.05 -1.95
N SER A 164 6.72 33.92 -0.95
CA SER A 164 7.81 34.69 -0.34
C SER A 164 8.70 33.88 0.62
N LYS A 165 8.29 32.67 1.02
CA LYS A 165 8.96 31.86 2.05
C LYS A 165 9.88 30.80 1.44
N SER A 166 10.88 31.23 0.65
CA SER A 166 11.82 30.32 -0.05
C SER A 166 12.52 29.32 0.90
N LEU A 167 12.84 29.75 2.12
CA LEU A 167 13.45 28.88 3.14
C LEU A 167 12.59 27.65 3.48
N PHE A 168 11.27 27.79 3.59
CA PHE A 168 10.38 26.65 3.89
C PHE A 168 10.34 25.66 2.73
N LYS A 169 10.44 26.14 1.49
CA LYS A 169 10.52 25.26 0.32
C LYS A 169 11.84 24.51 0.28
N ALA A 170 12.95 25.18 0.60
CA ALA A 170 14.26 24.55 0.72
C ALA A 170 14.25 23.45 1.80
N ILE A 171 13.68 23.73 2.98
CA ILE A 171 13.51 22.72 4.04
C ILE A 171 12.63 21.56 3.56
N GLY A 172 11.54 21.84 2.84
CA GLY A 172 10.68 20.81 2.25
C GLY A 172 11.42 19.87 1.28
N VAL A 173 12.29 20.42 0.42
CA VAL A 173 13.14 19.61 -0.46
C VAL A 173 14.16 18.79 0.33
N LEU A 174 14.78 19.36 1.36
CA LEU A 174 15.70 18.64 2.22
C LEU A 174 15.01 17.49 2.97
N LEU A 175 13.77 17.69 3.42
CA LEU A 175 12.94 16.64 4.04
C LEU A 175 12.62 15.51 3.06
N LEU A 176 12.38 15.80 1.79
CA LEU A 176 12.16 14.77 0.77
C LEU A 176 13.43 13.95 0.52
N ALA A 177 14.60 14.59 0.54
CA ALA A 177 15.87 13.92 0.29
C ALA A 177 16.39 13.15 1.52
N SER A 178 16.06 13.58 2.74
CA SER A 178 16.73 13.10 3.95
C SER A 178 16.63 11.58 4.19
N PRO A 179 15.48 10.90 3.97
CA PRO A 179 15.45 9.45 4.12
C PRO A 179 16.35 8.78 3.07
N HIS A 180 16.33 9.25 1.83
CA HIS A 180 17.14 8.62 0.79
C HIS A 180 18.66 8.79 0.98
N ILE A 181 19.08 9.84 1.69
CA ILE A 181 20.49 10.06 2.07
C ILE A 181 20.91 9.11 3.20
N VAL A 182 20.04 8.88 4.20
CA VAL A 182 20.34 7.98 5.32
C VAL A 182 20.37 6.51 4.85
N GLY A 183 19.57 6.16 3.84
CA GLY A 183 19.52 4.82 3.25
C GLY A 183 18.66 3.82 4.04
N ALA A 184 17.96 2.95 3.31
CA ALA A 184 17.09 1.94 3.90
C ALA A 184 17.88 0.83 4.61
N PRO A 185 17.31 0.19 5.65
CA PRO A 185 17.95 -0.91 6.34
C PRO A 185 18.11 -2.13 5.41
N VAL A 186 19.33 -2.67 5.35
CA VAL A 186 19.71 -3.81 4.50
C VAL A 186 19.83 -5.08 5.36
N PRO A 187 19.42 -6.26 4.87
CA PRO A 187 19.67 -7.53 5.55
C PRO A 187 21.18 -7.83 5.65
N ALA A 188 21.58 -8.56 6.70
CA ALA A 188 22.97 -8.99 6.86
C ALA A 188 23.40 -10.01 5.79
N GLN A 189 22.46 -10.83 5.32
CA GLN A 189 22.64 -11.79 4.23
C GLN A 189 21.38 -11.79 3.36
N ILE A 190 21.56 -11.80 2.04
CA ILE A 190 20.45 -11.89 1.09
C ILE A 190 20.26 -13.38 0.76
N ILE A 191 19.28 -13.98 1.41
CA ILE A 191 18.80 -15.35 1.16
C ILE A 191 17.43 -15.25 0.48
N THR A 192 17.27 -15.96 -0.64
CA THR A 192 16.00 -16.08 -1.38
C THR A 192 16.02 -17.37 -2.21
N SER A 193 14.94 -18.15 -2.13
CA SER A 193 14.67 -19.28 -3.03
C SER A 193 13.86 -18.86 -4.27
N VAL A 194 13.38 -17.61 -4.29
CA VAL A 194 12.49 -17.07 -5.33
C VAL A 194 13.29 -16.50 -6.51
N PRO A 195 12.94 -16.83 -7.77
CA PRO A 195 13.60 -16.28 -8.95
C PRO A 195 13.48 -14.75 -9.09
N ASP A 196 14.54 -14.10 -9.56
CA ASP A 196 14.60 -12.63 -9.75
C ASP A 196 13.48 -12.07 -10.62
N LEU A 197 13.12 -12.79 -11.69
CA LEU A 197 12.03 -12.38 -12.58
C LEU A 197 10.69 -12.31 -11.84
N LEU A 198 10.43 -13.21 -10.90
CA LEU A 198 9.20 -13.22 -10.13
C LEU A 198 9.15 -12.05 -9.14
N MET A 199 10.28 -11.76 -8.47
CA MET A 199 10.42 -10.58 -7.61
C MET A 199 10.17 -9.28 -8.39
N GLN A 200 10.73 -9.14 -9.59
CA GLN A 200 10.51 -7.95 -10.44
C GLN A 200 9.03 -7.80 -10.84
N LYS A 201 8.37 -8.89 -11.25
CA LYS A 201 6.93 -8.87 -11.55
C LYS A 201 6.12 -8.41 -10.33
N PHE A 202 6.49 -8.86 -9.13
CA PHE A 202 5.81 -8.48 -7.90
C PHE A 202 5.98 -6.99 -7.55
N VAL A 203 7.19 -6.45 -7.71
CA VAL A 203 7.46 -5.01 -7.52
C VAL A 203 6.61 -4.19 -8.50
N ILE A 204 6.59 -4.55 -9.78
CA ILE A 204 5.80 -3.86 -10.80
C ILE A 204 4.30 -3.97 -10.52
N ALA A 205 3.80 -5.17 -10.23
CA ALA A 205 2.39 -5.41 -9.94
C ALA A 205 1.92 -4.63 -8.72
N SER A 206 2.74 -4.59 -7.66
CA SER A 206 2.48 -3.82 -6.45
C SER A 206 2.47 -2.30 -6.73
N ALA A 207 3.39 -1.80 -7.54
CA ALA A 207 3.47 -0.39 -7.90
C ALA A 207 2.24 0.06 -8.71
N LEU A 208 1.86 -0.73 -9.71
CA LEU A 208 0.67 -0.48 -10.52
C LEU A 208 -0.61 -0.55 -9.68
N THR A 209 -0.71 -1.54 -8.79
CA THR A 209 -1.86 -1.68 -7.89
C THR A 209 -2.00 -0.46 -6.97
N ASN A 210 -0.90 0.00 -6.37
CA ASN A 210 -0.91 1.16 -5.48
C ASN A 210 -1.23 2.46 -6.21
N VAL A 211 -0.60 2.73 -7.37
CA VAL A 211 -0.90 3.98 -8.11
C VAL A 211 -2.36 3.99 -8.58
N SER A 212 -2.91 2.85 -9.04
CA SER A 212 -4.32 2.75 -9.41
C SER A 212 -5.26 3.03 -8.23
N PHE A 213 -4.98 2.45 -7.05
CA PHE A 213 -5.76 2.71 -5.84
C PHE A 213 -5.78 4.19 -5.48
N TRP A 214 -4.61 4.82 -5.43
CA TRP A 214 -4.48 6.24 -5.06
C TRP A 214 -5.10 7.19 -6.08
N LEU A 215 -5.06 6.86 -7.38
CA LEU A 215 -5.75 7.62 -8.42
C LEU A 215 -7.26 7.53 -8.26
N VAL A 216 -7.82 6.33 -8.05
CA VAL A 216 -9.25 6.15 -7.81
C VAL A 216 -9.69 6.90 -6.55
N LEU A 217 -8.97 6.72 -5.44
CA LEU A 217 -9.24 7.40 -4.18
C LEU A 217 -9.21 8.93 -4.36
N GLY A 218 -8.16 9.46 -4.98
CA GLY A 218 -8.01 10.90 -5.20
C GLY A 218 -9.11 11.50 -6.09
N VAL A 219 -9.42 10.87 -7.21
CA VAL A 219 -10.49 11.32 -8.13
C VAL A 219 -11.84 11.32 -7.41
N LEU A 220 -12.17 10.24 -6.71
CA LEU A 220 -13.44 10.11 -6.00
C LEU A 220 -13.54 11.11 -4.84
N SER A 221 -12.48 11.29 -4.04
CA SER A 221 -12.43 12.32 -2.98
C SER A 221 -12.66 13.72 -3.55
N GLY A 222 -11.97 14.09 -4.64
CA GLY A 222 -12.15 15.39 -5.28
C GLY A 222 -13.55 15.60 -5.86
N TYR A 223 -14.18 14.53 -6.37
CA TYR A 223 -15.53 14.57 -6.93
C TYR A 223 -16.62 14.64 -5.86
N PHE A 224 -16.61 13.74 -4.87
CA PHE A 224 -17.67 13.64 -3.87
C PHE A 224 -17.65 14.81 -2.89
N LEU A 225 -16.47 15.30 -2.48
CA LEU A 225 -16.38 16.53 -1.68
C LEU A 225 -17.02 17.71 -2.40
N TYR A 226 -16.70 17.90 -3.70
CA TYR A 226 -17.28 18.98 -4.49
C TYR A 226 -18.80 18.85 -4.61
N LYS A 227 -19.30 17.63 -4.85
CA LYS A 227 -20.74 17.35 -4.96
C LYS A 227 -21.48 17.65 -3.66
N PHE A 228 -20.97 17.19 -2.51
CA PHE A 228 -21.65 17.34 -1.22
C PHE A 228 -21.53 18.76 -0.65
N ASP A 229 -20.47 19.49 -0.96
CA ASP A 229 -20.38 20.91 -0.59
C ASP A 229 -21.41 21.76 -1.34
N ASN A 230 -21.66 21.48 -2.62
CA ASN A 230 -22.66 22.21 -3.40
C ASN A 230 -24.10 21.96 -2.91
N HIS A 231 -24.43 20.72 -2.54
CA HIS A 231 -25.77 20.39 -2.00
C HIS A 231 -26.00 20.94 -0.59
N ALA A 232 -24.95 21.33 0.14
CA ALA A 232 -25.08 21.95 1.45
C ALA A 232 -25.26 23.48 1.37
N ALA A 233 -25.08 24.07 0.19
CA ALA A 233 -25.23 25.50 -0.07
C ALA A 233 -26.61 25.87 -0.68
N GLU A 234 -27.40 24.87 -1.07
CA GLU A 234 -28.82 24.98 -1.49
C GLU A 234 -29.75 24.77 -0.28
#